data_AF-A0A224Y310-F1
#
_entry.id   AF-A0A224Y310-F1
#
_cell.length_a   1.000
_cell.length_b   1.000
_cell.length_c   1.000
_cell.angle_alpha   90.00
_cell.angle_beta   90.00
_cell.angle_gamma   90.00
#
_symmetry.space_group_name_H-M   'P 1'
#
loop_
_entity.id
_entity.type
_entity.pdbx_description
1 polymer ?
#
loop_
_entity_poly.entity_id
_entity_poly.type
_entity_poly.pdbx_seq_one_letter_code
_entity_poly.pdbx_strand_id
1 'polypeptide(L)'
;VVAMQSLRLCLSIDSNHAAAYNNLGVLLHRKGQTQEALGYFQAAQSLGPFLFEPFYNHALLTKEMGDYQTSYSVIQKGVKAYPNHAPSKDILNSLEKYFQ
;
A
#
# COMPACT_ATOMS: atom_id res chain seq x y z
N VAL A 1 -6.62 -8.67 -17.36
CA VAL A 1 -5.76 -7.92 -18.31
C VAL A 1 -6.29 -6.51 -18.57
N VAL A 2 -7.60 -6.35 -18.83
CA VAL A 2 -8.26 -5.05 -19.05
C VAL A 2 -7.99 -4.02 -17.94
N ALA A 3 -8.16 -4.38 -16.67
CA ALA A 3 -7.95 -3.43 -15.56
C ALA A 3 -6.55 -2.80 -15.52
N MET A 4 -5.51 -3.58 -15.80
CA MET A 4 -4.13 -3.09 -15.80
C MET A 4 -3.86 -2.13 -16.97
N GLN A 5 -4.47 -2.37 -18.13
CA GLN A 5 -4.39 -1.48 -19.28
C GLN A 5 -5.13 -0.17 -19.02
N SER A 6 -6.33 -0.22 -18.42
CA SER A 6 -7.09 0.97 -18.04
C SER A 6 -6.35 1.84 -17.03
N LEU A 7 -5.70 1.23 -16.03
CA LEU A 7 -4.90 1.95 -15.05
C LEU A 7 -3.65 2.59 -15.68
N ARG A 8 -2.99 1.91 -16.62
CA ARG A 8 -1.87 2.50 -17.37
C ARG A 8 -2.30 3.65 -18.26
N LEU A 9 -3.46 3.55 -18.90
CA LEU A 9 -4.05 4.66 -19.66
C LEU A 9 -4.36 5.84 -18.74
N CYS A 10 -4.93 5.59 -17.55
CA CYS A 10 -5.15 6.62 -16.53
C CYS A 10 -3.85 7.35 -16.20
N LEU A 11 -2.76 6.61 -15.95
CA LEU A 11 -1.45 7.19 -15.65
C LEU A 11 -0.79 7.91 -16.84
N SER A 12 -1.17 7.58 -18.08
CA SER A 12 -0.71 8.32 -19.27
C SER A 12 -1.40 9.67 -19.44
N ILE A 13 -2.58 9.84 -18.84
CA ILE A 13 -3.37 11.08 -18.86
C ILE A 13 -3.06 11.92 -17.62
N ASP A 14 -2.98 11.27 -16.45
CA ASP A 14 -2.61 11.87 -15.17
C ASP A 14 -1.54 11.01 -14.47
N SER A 15 -0.29 11.45 -14.61
CA SER A 15 0.86 10.78 -13.99
C SER A 15 0.90 10.92 -12.46
N ASN A 16 0.05 11.75 -11.86
CA ASN A 16 0.02 11.98 -10.42
C ASN A 16 -1.15 11.24 -9.74
N HIS A 17 -1.86 10.38 -10.46
CA HIS A 17 -3.02 9.67 -9.95
C HIS A 17 -2.63 8.56 -8.95
N ALA A 18 -2.43 8.92 -7.69
CA ALA A 18 -1.99 8.01 -6.62
C ALA A 18 -2.81 6.71 -6.49
N ALA A 19 -4.14 6.78 -6.57
CA ALA A 19 -4.98 5.59 -6.47
C ALA A 19 -4.80 4.61 -7.65
N ALA A 20 -4.37 5.10 -8.83
CA ALA A 20 -4.08 4.24 -9.98
C ALA A 20 -2.79 3.44 -9.76
N TYR A 21 -1.75 4.09 -9.20
CA TYR A 21 -0.54 3.39 -8.74
C TYR A 21 -0.88 2.32 -7.69
N ASN A 22 -1.70 2.65 -6.68
CA ASN A 22 -2.14 1.68 -5.68
C ASN A 22 -2.81 0.45 -6.31
N ASN A 23 -3.76 0.67 -7.22
CA ASN A 23 -4.48 -0.42 -7.87
C ASN A 23 -3.56 -1.27 -8.77
N LEU A 24 -2.56 -0.68 -9.42
CA LEU A 24 -1.53 -1.45 -10.13
C LEU A 24 -0.71 -2.31 -9.17
N GLY A 25 -0.31 -1.78 -8.00
CA GLY A 25 0.36 -2.54 -6.96
C GLY A 25 -0.46 -3.75 -6.49
N VAL A 26 -1.75 -3.57 -6.24
CA VAL A 26 -2.67 -4.67 -5.87
C VAL A 26 -2.72 -5.75 -6.96
N LEU A 27 -2.82 -5.35 -8.24
CA LEU A 27 -2.87 -6.29 -9.35
C LEU A 27 -1.56 -7.06 -9.53
N LEU A 28 -0.40 -6.43 -9.31
CA LEU A 28 0.91 -7.05 -9.40
C LEU A 28 1.15 -8.02 -8.24
N HIS A 29 0.77 -7.63 -7.02
CA HIS A 29 0.84 -8.52 -5.88
C HIS A 29 -0.01 -9.79 -6.09
N ARG A 30 -1.24 -9.66 -6.62
CA ARG A 30 -2.08 -10.81 -6.99
C ARG A 30 -1.46 -11.73 -8.05
N LYS A 31 -0.49 -11.24 -8.82
CA LYS A 31 0.28 -12.03 -9.79
C LYS A 31 1.57 -12.62 -9.21
N GLY A 32 1.84 -12.43 -7.91
CA GLY A 32 3.08 -12.84 -7.26
C GLY A 32 4.26 -11.90 -7.53
N GLN A 33 4.05 -10.77 -8.21
CA GLN A 33 5.10 -9.77 -8.51
C GLN A 33 5.27 -8.82 -7.32
N THR A 34 5.68 -9.37 -6.17
CA THR A 34 5.73 -8.68 -4.88
C THR A 34 6.62 -7.44 -4.89
N GLN A 35 7.83 -7.53 -5.46
CA GLN A 35 8.76 -6.40 -5.48
C GLN A 35 8.25 -5.23 -6.35
N GLU A 36 7.66 -5.53 -7.51
CA GLU A 36 7.05 -4.50 -8.35
C GLU A 36 5.87 -3.86 -7.61
N ALA A 37 5.03 -4.65 -6.93
CA ALA A 37 3.90 -4.13 -6.16
C ALA A 37 4.33 -3.11 -5.08
N LEU A 38 5.42 -3.39 -4.35
CA LEU A 38 5.98 -2.45 -3.36
C LEU A 38 6.35 -1.11 -4.00
N GLY A 39 7.01 -1.12 -5.17
CA GLY A 39 7.35 0.10 -5.89
C GLY A 39 6.12 0.93 -6.26
N TYR A 40 5.04 0.28 -6.71
CA TYR A 40 3.77 0.97 -7.00
C TYR A 40 3.10 1.52 -5.73
N PHE A 41 3.13 0.81 -4.61
CA PHE A 41 2.62 1.34 -3.35
C PHE A 41 3.44 2.54 -2.87
N GLN A 42 4.77 2.49 -2.95
CA GLN A 42 5.64 3.61 -2.58
C GLN A 42 5.39 4.86 -3.44
N ALA A 43 5.19 4.68 -4.76
CA ALA A 43 4.81 5.76 -5.65
C ALA A 43 3.44 6.37 -5.25
N ALA A 44 2.45 5.52 -4.97
CA ALA A 44 1.14 5.97 -4.50
C ALA A 44 1.21 6.71 -3.16
N GLN A 45 2.05 6.26 -2.22
CA GLN A 45 2.29 6.94 -0.93
C GLN A 45 2.90 8.33 -1.11
N SER A 46 3.81 8.48 -2.07
CA SER A 46 4.49 9.74 -2.36
C SER A 46 3.56 10.77 -3.01
N LEU A 47 2.69 10.30 -3.91
CA LEU A 47 1.73 11.14 -4.64
C LEU A 47 0.47 11.45 -3.81
N GLY A 48 0.07 10.55 -2.92
CA GLY A 48 -1.15 10.67 -2.12
C GLY A 48 -0.90 10.33 -0.65
N PRO A 49 -0.20 11.18 0.12
CA PRO A 49 0.10 10.93 1.53
C PRO A 49 -1.13 10.90 2.44
N PHE A 50 -2.28 11.36 1.95
CA PHE A 50 -3.58 11.33 2.63
C PHE A 50 -4.40 10.07 2.31
N LEU A 51 -3.99 9.27 1.32
CA LEU A 51 -4.65 7.99 1.00
C LEU A 51 -4.10 6.93 1.94
N PHE A 52 -4.96 6.24 2.67
CA PHE A 52 -4.54 5.20 3.61
C PHE A 52 -4.27 3.86 2.91
N GLU A 53 -4.91 3.61 1.76
CA GLU A 53 -4.88 2.35 1.01
C GLU A 53 -3.45 1.94 0.60
N PRO A 54 -2.61 2.83 0.06
CA PRO A 54 -1.22 2.50 -0.27
C PRO A 54 -0.38 2.13 0.96
N PHE A 55 -0.64 2.74 2.11
CA PHE A 55 0.04 2.39 3.36
C PHE A 55 -0.44 1.05 3.89
N TYR A 56 -1.76 0.82 3.89
CA TYR A 56 -2.34 -0.45 4.29
C TYR A 56 -1.83 -1.62 3.44
N ASN A 57 -1.85 -1.48 2.11
CA ASN A 57 -1.43 -2.55 1.20
C ASN A 57 0.07 -2.85 1.29
N HIS A 58 0.91 -1.82 1.41
CA HIS A 58 2.36 -2.00 1.62
C HIS A 58 2.64 -2.65 2.99
N ALA A 59 1.96 -2.22 4.05
CA ALA A 59 2.11 -2.82 5.36
C ALA A 59 1.65 -4.28 5.41
N LEU A 60 0.53 -4.60 4.76
CA LEU A 60 0.03 -5.97 4.66
C LEU A 60 1.07 -6.86 3.96
N LEU A 61 1.59 -6.41 2.81
CA LEU A 61 2.56 -7.15 2.03
C LEU A 61 3.89 -7.36 2.77
N THR A 62 4.38 -6.33 3.46
CA THR A 62 5.61 -6.44 4.28
C THR A 62 5.43 -7.33 5.50
N LYS A 63 4.24 -7.33 6.10
CA LYS A 63 3.89 -8.29 7.17
C LYS A 63 3.91 -9.73 6.64
N GLU A 64 3.34 -9.99 5.46
CA GLU A 64 3.34 -11.32 4.83
C GLU A 64 4.77 -11.80 4.49
N MET A 65 5.67 -10.88 4.15
CA MET A 65 7.10 -11.18 3.93
C MET A 65 7.91 -11.37 5.22
N GLY A 66 7.31 -11.12 6.40
CA GLY A 66 8.01 -11.15 7.69
C GLY A 66 8.83 -9.88 7.99
N ASP A 67 8.77 -8.85 7.14
CA ASP A 67 9.37 -7.54 7.40
C ASP A 67 8.45 -6.70 8.31
N TYR A 68 8.41 -7.09 9.58
CA TYR A 68 7.58 -6.44 10.59
C TYR A 68 8.02 -5.01 10.89
N GLN A 69 9.31 -4.69 10.72
CA GLN A 69 9.84 -3.35 10.96
C GLN A 69 9.28 -2.36 9.93
N THR A 70 9.35 -2.69 8.64
CA THR A 70 8.77 -1.85 7.59
C THR A 70 7.25 -1.80 7.72
N SER A 71 6.62 -2.94 7.98
CA SER A 71 5.15 -3.01 8.14
C SER A 71 4.66 -2.08 9.25
N TYR A 72 5.32 -2.08 10.42
CA TYR A 72 4.98 -1.23 11.55
C TYR A 72 5.13 0.27 11.22
N SER A 73 6.25 0.67 10.62
CA SER A 73 6.50 2.07 10.23
C SER A 73 5.48 2.57 9.20
N VAL A 74 5.15 1.74 8.21
CA VAL A 74 4.24 2.10 7.12
C VAL A 74 2.79 2.16 7.63
N ILE A 75 2.35 1.19 8.44
CA ILE A 75 0.96 1.15 8.89
C ILE A 75 0.61 2.30 9.83
N GLN A 76 1.57 2.79 10.63
CA GLN A 76 1.38 4.00 11.45
C GLN A 76 0.95 5.21 10.61
N LYS A 77 1.54 5.38 9.41
CA LYS A 77 1.13 6.43 8.47
C LYS A 77 -0.27 6.19 7.92
N GLY A 78 -0.61 4.94 7.61
CA GLY A 78 -1.95 4.56 7.16
C GLY A 78 -3.03 4.83 8.21
N VAL A 79 -2.78 4.50 9.48
CA VAL A 79 -3.68 4.82 10.61
C VAL A 79 -3.77 6.33 10.80
N LYS A 80 -2.68 7.08 10.65
CA LYS A 80 -2.72 8.55 10.70
C LYS A 80 -3.55 9.16 9.58
N ALA A 81 -3.45 8.61 8.37
CA ALA A 81 -4.21 9.07 7.20
C ALA A 81 -5.71 8.77 7.35
N TYR A 82 -6.07 7.59 7.88
CA TYR A 82 -7.45 7.25 8.19
C TYR A 82 -7.60 6.47 9.52
N PRO A 83 -7.80 7.18 10.65
CA PRO A 83 -7.83 6.58 11.98
C PRO A 83 -8.98 5.58 12.22
N ASN A 84 -10.04 5.66 11.42
CA ASN A 84 -11.20 4.77 11.53
C ASN A 84 -11.07 3.50 10.69
N HIS A 85 -9.98 3.30 9.93
CA HIS A 85 -9.74 2.06 9.20
C HIS A 85 -9.41 0.91 10.15
N ALA A 86 -10.40 0.08 10.49
CA ALA A 86 -10.24 -1.04 11.40
C ALA A 86 -9.11 -2.01 10.97
N PRO A 87 -9.03 -2.47 9.70
CA PRO A 87 -7.95 -3.38 9.28
C PRO A 87 -6.54 -2.80 9.46
N SER A 88 -6.35 -1.48 9.29
CA SER A 88 -5.04 -0.87 9.55
C SER A 88 -4.68 -0.88 11.03
N LYS A 89 -5.65 -0.61 11.91
CA LYS A 89 -5.45 -0.67 13.36
C LYS A 89 -5.17 -2.10 13.82
N ASP A 90 -5.85 -3.08 13.25
CA ASP A 90 -5.61 -4.49 13.57
C ASP A 90 -4.18 -4.92 13.22
N ILE A 91 -3.67 -4.49 12.05
CA ILE A 91 -2.27 -4.71 11.69
C ILE A 91 -1.34 -4.03 12.70
N LEU A 92 -1.56 -2.73 13.00
CA LEU A 92 -0.73 -1.99 13.95
C LEU A 92 -0.68 -2.68 15.32
N ASN A 93 -1.83 -2.97 15.92
CA ASN A 93 -1.95 -3.63 17.22
C ASN A 93 -1.29 -5.02 17.21
N SER A 94 -1.44 -5.77 16.12
CA SER A 94 -0.80 -7.09 15.99
C SER A 94 0.73 -7.02 15.97
N LEU A 95 1.29 -5.87 15.56
CA LEU A 95 2.71 -5.62 15.45
C LEU A 95 3.30 -4.94 16.69
N GLU A 96 2.51 -4.20 17.49
CA GLU A 96 2.97 -3.52 18.70
C GLU A 96 3.75 -4.43 19.64
N LYS A 97 3.33 -5.69 19.78
CA LYS A 97 4.01 -6.70 20.62
C LYS A 97 5.46 -7.00 20.25
N TYR A 98 5.91 -6.64 19.04
CA TYR A 98 7.30 -6.84 18.59
C TYR A 98 8.19 -5.61 18.80
N PHE A 99 7.61 -4.46 19.21
CA PHE A 99 8.31 -3.17 19.31
C PHE A 99 8.12 -2.49 20.67
N GLN A 100 7.63 -3.24 21.67
CA GLN A 100 7.58 -2.84 23.09
C GLN A 100 8.86 -3.26 23.83
#